data_AF-A0A8C0GQB9-F1
#
_entry.id   AF-A0A8C0GQB9-F1
#
_cell.length_a   1.000
_cell.length_b   1.000
_cell.length_c   1.000
_cell.angle_alpha   90.00
_cell.angle_beta   90.00
_cell.angle_gamma   90.00
#
_symmetry.space_group_name_H-M   'P 1'
#
loop_
_entity.id
_entity.type
_entity.pdbx_description
1 polymer ?
#
loop_
_entity_poly.entity_id
_entity_poly.type
_entity_poly.pdbx_seq_one_letter_code
_entity_poly.pdbx_strand_id
1 'polypeptide(L)'
;MDRRSLTHEILSQLPLAQQVSGTTAWGTLGTIKSYLGFDAESDLQHLVEAIAGADHGAILDVLTNRTNAQRQQITKMFQALTKQVMGRALGAALSGNLERVIMGLLKPLAQYDAHELRVAMQGMGTDEDALIEILSTRSNQQLRESLAFYQQGKTDPEKDIALETSGWFKEILLALAKVKLCLVPFLHDLNGHVHWGPLLSHRKQQSKSVGGRALTHLLYHLQHSHRSAFVGIMVHTATGKQTSFYPA
;
A
#
# COMPACT_ATOMS: atom_id res chain seq x y z
N MET A 1 3.74 -10.48 35.94
CA MET A 1 2.49 -9.99 35.31
C MET A 1 2.84 -9.61 33.88
N ASP A 2 2.38 -10.41 32.92
CA ASP A 2 2.67 -10.24 31.50
C ASP A 2 1.85 -9.04 30.97
N ARG A 3 2.47 -7.87 30.88
CA ARG A 3 1.80 -6.64 30.42
C ARG A 3 1.73 -6.70 28.91
N ARG A 4 0.72 -7.38 28.37
CA ARG A 4 0.35 -7.25 26.96
C ARG A 4 0.19 -5.75 26.65
N SER A 5 0.90 -5.27 25.64
CA SER A 5 0.85 -3.86 25.21
C SER A 5 -0.61 -3.49 24.89
N LEU A 6 -1.08 -2.30 25.30
CA LEU A 6 -2.44 -1.83 24.98
C LEU A 6 -2.71 -1.91 23.47
N THR A 7 -1.67 -1.70 22.66
CA THR A 7 -1.73 -1.91 21.21
C THR A 7 -2.29 -3.30 20.87
N HIS A 8 -1.78 -4.35 21.50
CA HIS A 8 -2.19 -5.74 21.25
C HIS A 8 -3.63 -6.01 21.69
N GLU A 9 -4.10 -5.33 22.74
CA GLU A 9 -5.50 -5.42 23.19
C GLU A 9 -6.44 -4.71 22.22
N ILE A 10 -6.10 -3.48 21.80
CA ILE A 10 -6.84 -2.74 20.78
C ILE A 10 -6.91 -3.53 19.47
N LEU A 11 -5.78 -4.09 19.02
CA LEU A 11 -5.73 -4.89 17.79
C LEU A 11 -6.64 -6.11 17.85
N SER A 12 -6.79 -6.72 19.03
CA SER A 12 -7.63 -7.91 19.21
C SER A 12 -9.13 -7.61 19.17
N GLN A 13 -9.53 -6.34 19.31
CA GLN A 13 -10.94 -5.93 19.39
C GLN A 13 -11.46 -5.21 18.15
N LEU A 14 -10.58 -4.82 17.22
CA LEU A 14 -11.03 -4.17 15.99
C LEU A 14 -11.63 -5.22 15.02
N PRO A 15 -12.89 -5.07 14.59
CA PRO A 15 -13.43 -5.87 13.51
C PRO A 15 -12.74 -5.40 12.22
N LEU A 16 -11.69 -6.12 11.83
CA LEU A 16 -10.97 -5.88 10.58
C LEU A 16 -11.93 -6.21 9.44
N ALA A 17 -12.52 -5.16 8.88
CA ALA A 17 -13.53 -5.24 7.84
C ALA A 17 -12.97 -5.87 6.56
N GLN A 18 -12.95 -7.20 6.52
CA GLN A 18 -13.25 -7.94 5.31
C GLN A 18 -14.75 -8.16 5.31
N GLN A 19 -15.43 -7.51 4.36
CA GLN A 19 -16.68 -7.90 3.68
C GLN A 19 -17.43 -6.63 3.23
N VAL A 20 -16.91 -5.95 2.21
CA VAL A 20 -17.75 -5.17 1.29
C VAL A 20 -17.30 -5.48 -0.14
N SER A 21 -17.50 -6.74 -0.52
CA SER A 21 -17.53 -7.11 -1.93
C SER A 21 -18.96 -6.91 -2.42
N GLY A 22 -19.25 -5.78 -3.09
CA GLY A 22 -20.46 -5.69 -3.92
C GLY A 22 -21.37 -4.47 -3.76
N THR A 23 -21.02 -3.44 -2.99
CA THR A 23 -21.71 -2.14 -3.09
C THR A 23 -20.84 -1.19 -3.88
N THR A 24 -21.30 -0.83 -5.09
CA THR A 24 -20.90 0.40 -5.76
C THR A 24 -21.11 1.55 -4.78
N ALA A 25 -20.02 2.00 -4.14
CA ALA A 25 -20.05 3.08 -3.18
C ALA A 25 -20.44 4.37 -3.91
N TRP A 26 -21.74 4.69 -3.88
CA TRP A 26 -22.28 5.98 -4.28
C TRP A 26 -21.72 7.03 -3.32
N GLY A 27 -20.53 7.55 -3.62
CA GLY A 27 -19.84 8.50 -2.74
C GLY A 27 -18.36 8.78 -3.06
N THR A 28 -17.70 8.00 -3.92
CA THR A 28 -16.26 8.16 -4.23
C THR A 28 -15.98 8.73 -5.62
N LEU A 29 -16.94 9.43 -6.24
CA LEU A 29 -16.69 10.09 -7.53
C LEU A 29 -15.86 11.36 -7.29
N GLY A 30 -14.53 11.24 -7.30
CA GLY A 30 -13.61 12.38 -7.25
C GLY A 30 -13.93 13.42 -8.34
N THR A 31 -13.65 14.70 -8.06
CA THR A 31 -13.99 15.82 -8.96
C THR A 31 -13.15 15.84 -10.24
N ILE A 32 -11.89 15.45 -10.15
CA ILE A 32 -10.99 15.35 -11.30
C ILE A 32 -11.21 14.02 -12.02
N LYS A 33 -11.62 14.09 -13.28
CA LYS A 33 -11.77 12.94 -14.18
C LYS A 33 -10.59 12.85 -15.15
N SER A 34 -10.40 11.68 -15.74
CA SER A 34 -9.44 11.50 -16.83
C SER A 34 -9.77 12.46 -17.97
N TYR A 35 -8.78 13.28 -18.35
CA TYR A 35 -8.92 14.20 -19.48
C TYR A 35 -9.02 13.42 -20.79
N LEU A 36 -10.07 13.69 -21.59
CA LEU A 36 -10.33 13.00 -22.85
C LEU A 36 -9.38 13.53 -23.93
N GLY A 37 -8.78 12.65 -24.72
CA GLY A 37 -7.78 13.05 -25.73
C GLY A 37 -6.47 13.54 -25.12
N PHE A 38 -6.14 13.08 -23.91
CA PHE A 38 -4.89 13.40 -23.25
C PHE A 38 -3.68 13.05 -24.12
N ASP A 39 -2.91 14.08 -24.42
CA ASP A 39 -1.58 13.99 -25.00
C ASP A 39 -0.59 14.63 -24.03
N ALA A 40 0.32 13.81 -23.51
CA ALA A 40 1.33 14.29 -22.57
C ALA A 40 2.26 15.30 -23.26
N GLU A 41 2.55 15.13 -24.56
CA GLU A 41 3.51 15.96 -25.29
C GLU A 41 3.01 17.39 -25.45
N SER A 42 1.78 17.55 -25.93
CA SER A 42 1.11 18.85 -26.00
C SER A 42 1.02 19.53 -24.63
N ASP A 43 0.60 18.81 -23.57
CA ASP A 43 0.53 19.38 -22.23
C ASP A 43 1.91 19.84 -21.72
N LEU A 44 2.96 19.07 -22.01
CA LEU A 44 4.32 19.40 -21.62
C LEU A 44 4.83 20.65 -22.35
N GLN A 45 4.57 20.79 -23.64
CA GLN A 45 4.97 21.97 -24.41
C GLN A 45 4.33 23.24 -23.81
N HIS A 46 3.01 23.21 -23.59
CA HIS A 46 2.29 24.32 -22.96
C HIS A 46 2.84 24.63 -21.55
N LEU A 47 3.15 23.61 -20.76
CA LEU A 47 3.72 23.81 -19.42
C LEU A 47 5.12 24.41 -19.45
N VAL A 48 5.98 24.02 -20.40
CA VAL A 48 7.33 24.60 -20.53
C VAL A 48 7.27 26.08 -20.89
N GLU A 49 6.39 26.44 -21.84
CA GLU A 49 6.15 27.84 -22.21
C GLU A 49 5.60 28.64 -21.03
N ALA A 50 4.62 28.09 -20.31
CA ALA A 50 4.01 28.73 -19.15
C ALA A 50 5.01 28.92 -18.00
N ILE A 51 5.89 27.93 -17.74
CA ILE A 51 6.94 28.03 -16.71
C ILE A 51 7.96 29.13 -17.08
N ALA A 52 8.38 29.18 -18.35
CA ALA A 52 9.32 30.20 -18.82
C ALA A 52 8.74 31.62 -18.75
N GLY A 53 7.43 31.75 -19.02
CA GLY A 53 6.70 33.02 -18.93
C GLY A 53 6.15 33.36 -17.54
N ALA A 54 6.31 32.49 -16.55
CA ALA A 54 5.66 32.58 -15.23
C ALA A 54 4.13 32.78 -15.33
N ASP A 55 3.49 32.13 -16.31
CA ASP A 55 2.03 32.14 -16.48
C ASP A 55 1.37 31.14 -15.52
N HIS A 56 0.99 31.67 -14.36
CA HIS A 56 0.32 30.91 -13.30
C HIS A 56 -1.04 30.36 -13.75
N GLY A 57 -1.74 31.06 -14.65
CA GLY A 57 -3.07 30.66 -15.13
C GLY A 57 -2.99 29.43 -16.01
N ALA A 58 -2.07 29.44 -16.97
CA ALA A 58 -1.83 28.29 -17.86
C ALA A 58 -1.33 27.06 -17.08
N ILE A 59 -0.44 27.24 -16.09
CA ILE A 59 0.02 26.14 -15.23
C ILE A 59 -1.15 25.53 -14.46
N LEU A 60 -2.02 26.36 -13.88
CA LEU A 60 -3.17 25.90 -13.12
C LEU A 60 -4.14 25.13 -14.02
N ASP A 61 -4.50 25.70 -15.17
CA ASP A 61 -5.47 25.11 -16.09
C ASP A 61 -5.07 23.69 -16.53
N VAL A 62 -3.79 23.47 -16.84
CA VAL A 62 -3.30 22.12 -17.15
C VAL A 62 -3.32 21.22 -15.90
N LEU A 63 -2.67 21.61 -14.81
CA LEU A 63 -2.44 20.70 -13.69
C LEU A 63 -3.70 20.36 -12.88
N THR A 64 -4.69 21.27 -12.79
CA THR A 64 -5.95 21.00 -12.10
C THR A 64 -6.94 20.19 -12.93
N ASN A 65 -6.78 20.17 -14.26
CA ASN A 65 -7.62 19.42 -15.18
C ASN A 65 -7.00 18.10 -15.66
N ARG A 66 -5.91 17.64 -15.03
CA ARG A 66 -5.30 16.31 -15.28
C ARG A 66 -5.35 15.45 -14.03
N THR A 67 -5.58 14.15 -14.20
CA THR A 67 -5.47 13.17 -13.11
C THR A 67 -4.04 13.05 -12.63
N ASN A 68 -3.82 12.54 -11.40
CA ASN A 68 -2.46 12.32 -10.91
C ASN A 68 -1.66 11.39 -11.84
N ALA A 69 -2.29 10.35 -12.39
CA ALA A 69 -1.65 9.45 -13.36
C ALA A 69 -1.15 10.18 -14.61
N GLN A 70 -1.97 11.05 -15.18
CA GLN A 70 -1.60 11.91 -16.32
C GLN A 70 -0.48 12.89 -15.94
N ARG A 71 -0.54 13.51 -14.75
CA ARG A 71 0.55 14.36 -14.23
C ARG A 71 1.86 13.60 -14.06
N GLN A 72 1.82 12.32 -13.66
CA GLN A 72 3.02 11.48 -13.60
C GLN A 72 3.61 11.22 -14.98
N GLN A 73 2.78 11.04 -16.02
CA GLN A 73 3.26 10.89 -17.40
C GLN A 73 3.97 12.17 -17.89
N ILE A 74 3.35 13.32 -17.66
CA ILE A 74 3.94 14.64 -17.97
C ILE A 74 5.28 14.80 -17.23
N THR A 75 5.31 14.54 -15.92
CA THR A 75 6.51 14.70 -15.09
C THR A 75 7.66 13.80 -15.56
N LYS A 76 7.38 12.54 -15.90
CA LYS A 76 8.37 11.60 -16.43
C LYS A 76 8.97 12.08 -17.74
N MET A 77 8.14 12.57 -18.64
CA MET A 77 8.58 13.06 -19.94
C MET A 77 9.33 14.40 -19.83
N PHE A 78 8.88 15.31 -18.96
CA PHE A 78 9.62 16.53 -18.62
C PHE A 78 11.05 16.19 -18.18
N GLN A 79 11.19 15.22 -17.27
CA GLN A 79 12.50 14.78 -16.78
C GLN A 79 13.35 14.13 -17.89
N ALA A 80 12.72 13.37 -18.80
CA ALA A 80 13.42 12.74 -19.91
C ALA A 80 14.03 13.78 -20.88
N LEU A 81 13.28 14.84 -21.21
CA LEU A 81 13.68 15.89 -22.15
C LEU A 81 14.64 16.91 -21.54
N THR A 82 14.31 17.46 -20.37
CA THR A 82 15.06 18.59 -19.77
C THR A 82 16.18 18.16 -18.85
N LYS A 83 16.19 16.87 -18.43
CA LYS A 83 17.03 16.33 -17.35
C LYS A 83 16.85 17.02 -15.99
N GLN A 84 15.81 17.84 -15.84
CA GLN A 84 15.45 18.50 -14.59
C GLN A 84 14.21 17.86 -13.97
N VAL A 85 14.05 18.02 -12.66
CA VAL A 85 12.82 17.61 -11.96
C VAL A 85 11.80 18.73 -12.10
N MET A 86 10.61 18.41 -12.62
CA MET A 86 9.54 19.37 -12.89
C MET A 86 9.18 20.23 -11.68
N GLY A 87 9.14 19.64 -10.48
CA GLY A 87 8.89 20.38 -9.23
C GLY A 87 9.92 21.47 -8.95
N ARG A 88 11.19 21.30 -9.35
CA ARG A 88 12.21 22.34 -9.18
C ARG A 88 11.98 23.52 -10.14
N ALA A 89 11.60 23.22 -11.38
CA ALA A 89 11.29 24.26 -12.37
C ALA A 89 10.06 25.09 -11.95
N LEU A 90 9.02 24.41 -11.47
CA LEU A 90 7.81 25.06 -10.96
C LEU A 90 8.05 25.84 -9.66
N GLY A 91 8.93 25.36 -8.77
CA GLY A 91 9.28 26.10 -7.53
C GLY A 91 10.12 27.36 -7.78
N ALA A 92 10.70 27.49 -8.97
CA ALA A 92 11.35 28.74 -9.38
C ALA A 92 10.36 29.76 -9.98
N ALA A 93 9.23 29.28 -10.52
CA ALA A 93 8.22 30.12 -11.18
C ALA A 93 7.04 30.49 -10.26
N LEU A 94 6.74 29.65 -9.27
CA LEU A 94 5.63 29.81 -8.33
C LEU A 94 6.16 30.17 -6.93
N SER A 95 5.32 30.78 -6.10
CA SER A 95 5.66 31.02 -4.69
C SER A 95 4.44 30.88 -3.77
N GLY A 96 4.71 30.73 -2.47
CA GLY A 96 3.70 30.76 -1.41
C GLY A 96 2.71 29.59 -1.50
N ASN A 97 1.44 29.87 -1.25
CA ASN A 97 0.39 28.83 -1.18
C ASN A 97 0.17 28.12 -2.51
N LEU A 98 0.29 28.84 -3.64
CA LEU A 98 0.10 28.26 -4.95
C LEU A 98 1.18 27.23 -5.26
N GLU A 99 2.44 27.55 -4.95
CA GLU A 99 3.55 26.60 -5.06
C GLU A 99 3.26 25.34 -4.24
N ARG A 100 2.88 25.47 -2.96
CA ARG A 100 2.58 24.32 -2.09
C ARG A 100 1.50 23.42 -2.69
N VAL A 101 0.41 23.99 -3.21
CA VAL A 101 -0.68 23.24 -3.83
C VAL A 101 -0.21 22.52 -5.09
N ILE A 102 0.49 23.21 -5.99
CA ILE A 102 0.99 22.63 -7.25
C ILE A 102 1.99 21.50 -6.97
N MET A 103 2.90 21.68 -6.00
CA MET A 103 3.84 20.62 -5.59
C MET A 103 3.13 19.41 -5.02
N GLY A 104 2.06 19.62 -4.23
CA GLY A 104 1.20 18.54 -3.74
C GLY A 104 0.52 17.78 -4.87
N LEU A 105 -0.05 18.52 -5.84
CA LEU A 105 -0.72 17.94 -7.01
C LEU A 105 0.20 17.05 -7.86
N LEU A 106 1.49 17.35 -7.95
CA LEU A 106 2.45 16.56 -8.73
C LEU A 106 2.92 15.29 -8.03
N LYS A 107 2.76 15.15 -6.71
CA LYS A 107 3.21 13.98 -5.97
C LYS A 107 2.24 12.81 -6.18
N PRO A 108 2.72 11.58 -6.43
CA PRO A 108 1.92 10.38 -6.20
C PRO A 108 1.37 10.37 -4.76
N LEU A 109 0.17 9.83 -4.55
CA LEU A 109 -0.50 9.83 -3.24
C LEU A 109 0.44 9.35 -2.11
N ALA A 110 1.13 8.22 -2.33
CA ALA A 110 2.01 7.67 -1.32
C ALA A 110 3.21 8.57 -0.97
N GLN A 111 3.73 9.33 -1.94
CA GLN A 111 4.77 10.32 -1.70
C GLN A 111 4.23 11.57 -1.00
N TYR A 112 3.00 11.97 -1.32
CA TYR A 112 2.31 13.08 -0.68
C TYR A 112 2.05 12.78 0.80
N ASP A 113 1.39 11.66 1.10
CA ASP A 113 1.11 11.22 2.48
C ASP A 113 2.41 11.07 3.28
N ALA A 114 3.46 10.47 2.69
CA ALA A 114 4.76 10.36 3.34
C ALA A 114 5.42 11.73 3.61
N HIS A 115 5.16 12.74 2.78
CA HIS A 115 5.65 14.09 2.99
C HIS A 115 4.88 14.78 4.11
N GLU A 116 3.55 14.75 4.06
CA GLU A 116 2.69 15.36 5.09
C GLU A 116 2.92 14.72 6.46
N LEU A 117 3.09 13.39 6.55
CA LEU A 117 3.46 12.72 7.81
C LEU A 117 4.78 13.25 8.39
N ARG A 118 5.79 13.52 7.54
CA ARG A 118 7.06 14.09 8.01
C ARG A 118 6.87 15.53 8.48
N VAL A 119 6.15 16.34 7.71
CA VAL A 119 5.88 17.74 8.06
C VAL A 119 5.11 17.81 9.38
N ALA A 120 4.12 16.92 9.58
CA ALA A 120 3.33 16.84 10.79
C ALA A 120 4.14 16.49 12.05
N MET A 121 5.26 15.78 11.89
CA MET A 121 6.16 15.37 12.96
C MET A 121 7.46 16.19 13.01
N GLN A 122 7.55 17.26 12.23
CA GLN A 122 8.74 18.12 12.16
C GLN A 122 8.48 19.44 12.86
N GLY A 123 9.40 19.83 13.76
CA GLY A 123 9.45 21.16 14.36
C GLY A 123 9.03 21.17 15.83
N MET A 124 8.52 22.30 16.30
CA MET A 124 8.01 22.43 17.67
C MET A 124 6.52 22.08 17.69
N GLY A 125 6.20 20.96 18.32
CA GLY A 125 4.84 20.42 18.35
C GLY A 125 4.59 19.45 17.21
N THR A 126 3.39 18.87 17.22
CA THR A 126 2.96 17.81 16.30
C THR A 126 1.65 18.22 15.69
N ASP A 127 1.48 18.07 14.37
CA ASP A 127 0.18 18.21 13.73
C ASP A 127 -0.61 16.91 13.92
N GLU A 128 -1.29 16.79 15.05
CA GLU A 128 -2.05 15.59 15.39
C GLU A 128 -3.20 15.33 14.41
N ASP A 129 -3.82 16.39 13.87
CA ASP A 129 -4.93 16.29 12.93
C ASP A 129 -4.48 15.63 11.62
N ALA A 130 -3.33 16.05 11.07
CA ALA A 130 -2.76 15.43 9.88
C ALA A 130 -2.38 13.95 10.11
N LEU A 131 -1.81 13.63 11.29
CA LEU A 131 -1.50 12.24 11.65
C LEU A 131 -2.77 11.39 11.72
N ILE A 132 -3.82 11.87 12.40
CA ILE A 132 -5.10 11.16 12.52
C ILE A 132 -5.73 10.99 11.14
N GLU A 133 -5.79 12.03 10.31
CA GLU A 133 -6.40 11.98 8.99
C GLU A 133 -5.74 10.89 8.13
N ILE A 134 -4.42 10.92 7.98
CA ILE A 134 -3.70 9.99 7.11
C ILE A 134 -3.77 8.56 7.67
N LEU A 135 -3.50 8.37 8.97
CA LEU A 135 -3.44 7.03 9.56
C LEU A 135 -4.83 6.37 9.64
N SER A 136 -5.91 7.14 9.81
CA SER A 136 -7.26 6.60 9.91
C SER A 136 -7.93 6.38 8.55
N THR A 137 -7.76 7.29 7.58
CA THR A 137 -8.56 7.28 6.33
C THR A 137 -7.98 6.41 5.21
N ARG A 138 -6.66 6.20 5.17
CA ARG A 138 -6.02 5.43 4.08
C ARG A 138 -6.32 3.94 4.14
N SER A 139 -6.50 3.30 2.99
CA SER A 139 -6.59 1.84 2.94
C SER A 139 -5.27 1.19 3.39
N ASN A 140 -5.31 -0.09 3.77
CA ASN A 140 -4.10 -0.81 4.20
C ASN A 140 -3.01 -0.80 3.12
N GLN A 141 -3.38 -0.90 1.84
CA GLN A 141 -2.42 -0.83 0.74
C GLN A 141 -1.82 0.57 0.60
N GLN A 142 -2.67 1.61 0.57
CA GLN A 142 -2.21 3.00 0.42
C GLN A 142 -1.28 3.40 1.57
N LEU A 143 -1.62 3.03 2.81
CA LEU A 143 -0.79 3.38 3.94
C LEU A 143 0.56 2.63 3.91
N ARG A 144 0.58 1.35 3.50
CA ARG A 144 1.85 0.62 3.32
C ARG A 144 2.76 1.28 2.30
N GLU A 145 2.22 1.66 1.15
CA GLU A 145 2.98 2.36 0.12
C GLU A 145 3.52 3.71 0.65
N SER A 146 2.68 4.45 1.38
CA SER A 146 3.06 5.74 1.98
C SER A 146 4.18 5.58 3.02
N LEU A 147 4.06 4.62 3.94
CA LEU A 147 5.08 4.35 4.95
C LEU A 147 6.38 3.80 4.33
N ALA A 148 6.30 3.06 3.21
CA ALA A 148 7.49 2.66 2.46
C ALA A 148 8.22 3.87 1.85
N PHE A 149 7.49 4.85 1.29
CA PHE A 149 8.07 6.12 0.86
C PHE A 149 8.60 6.95 2.03
N TYR A 150 7.98 6.86 3.21
CA TYR A 150 8.47 7.49 4.42
C TYR A 150 9.88 6.96 4.80
N GLN A 151 10.04 5.64 4.81
CA GLN A 151 11.29 4.97 5.18
C GLN A 151 12.47 5.23 4.23
N GLN A 152 12.21 5.62 2.98
CA GLN A 152 13.28 6.06 2.05
C GLN A 152 14.08 7.27 2.58
N GLY A 153 13.47 8.05 3.49
CA GLY A 153 14.12 9.16 4.20
C GLY A 153 15.06 8.75 5.33
N LYS A 154 15.28 7.44 5.53
CA LYS A 154 16.14 6.85 6.58
C LYS A 154 15.66 7.02 8.02
N THR A 155 14.40 7.39 8.23
CA THR A 155 13.76 7.34 9.54
C THR A 155 12.62 6.32 9.53
N ASP A 156 12.34 5.77 10.72
CA ASP A 156 11.29 4.77 10.91
C ASP A 156 10.02 5.50 11.37
N PRO A 157 8.92 5.46 10.59
CA PRO A 157 7.72 6.20 10.93
C PRO A 157 7.15 5.79 12.30
N GLU A 158 7.31 4.53 12.72
CA GLU A 158 6.85 4.11 14.04
C GLU A 158 7.66 4.75 15.16
N LYS A 159 8.97 4.94 14.95
CA LYS A 159 9.84 5.60 15.94
C LYS A 159 9.51 7.08 16.02
N ASP A 160 9.34 7.73 14.88
CA ASP A 160 9.00 9.15 14.84
C ASP A 160 7.64 9.40 15.53
N ILE A 161 6.62 8.59 15.23
CA ILE A 161 5.31 8.66 15.94
C ILE A 161 5.50 8.46 17.45
N ALA A 162 6.34 7.50 17.87
CA ALA A 162 6.55 7.21 19.28
C ALA A 162 7.32 8.30 20.04
N LEU A 163 8.11 9.11 19.34
CA LEU A 163 8.84 10.25 19.88
C LEU A 163 7.96 11.50 19.96
N GLU A 164 7.15 11.75 18.93
CA GLU A 164 6.32 12.96 18.81
C GLU A 164 4.99 12.87 19.58
N THR A 165 4.61 11.69 20.07
CA THR A 165 3.33 11.49 20.76
C THR A 165 3.48 10.70 22.06
N SER A 166 2.51 10.82 22.97
CA SER A 166 2.56 10.17 24.28
C SER A 166 1.22 9.57 24.72
N GLY A 167 1.24 8.83 25.83
CA GLY A 167 0.06 8.21 26.43
C GLY A 167 -0.69 7.27 25.47
N TRP A 168 -2.01 7.23 25.62
CA TRP A 168 -2.89 6.38 24.81
C TRP A 168 -2.98 6.85 23.35
N PHE A 169 -2.79 8.15 23.10
CA PHE A 169 -2.80 8.69 21.75
C PHE A 169 -1.70 8.04 20.89
N LYS A 170 -0.48 8.00 21.42
CA LYS A 170 0.63 7.24 20.81
C LYS A 170 0.26 5.80 20.51
N GLU A 171 -0.32 5.10 21.50
CA GLU A 171 -0.63 3.68 21.37
C GLU A 171 -1.66 3.42 20.26
N ILE A 172 -2.65 4.29 20.10
CA ILE A 172 -3.64 4.23 19.02
C ILE A 172 -2.99 4.51 17.66
N LEU A 173 -2.15 5.53 17.53
CA LEU A 173 -1.49 5.86 16.26
C LEU A 173 -0.53 4.74 15.82
N LEU A 174 0.24 4.17 16.75
CA LEU A 174 1.10 3.02 16.48
C LEU A 174 0.28 1.79 16.07
N ALA A 175 -0.87 1.57 16.69
CA ALA A 175 -1.78 0.50 16.29
C ALA A 175 -2.29 0.71 14.84
N LEU A 176 -2.71 1.92 14.48
CA LEU A 176 -3.16 2.24 13.12
C LEU A 176 -2.05 2.04 12.07
N ALA A 177 -0.83 2.48 12.37
CA ALA A 177 0.33 2.25 11.49
C ALA A 177 0.60 0.75 11.32
N LYS A 178 0.60 -0.03 12.40
CA LYS A 178 0.94 -1.47 12.42
C LYS A 178 -0.12 -2.40 11.82
N VAL A 179 -1.39 -2.21 12.16
CA VAL A 179 -2.49 -3.06 11.65
C VAL A 179 -2.55 -3.01 10.14
N LYS A 180 -2.35 -1.82 9.58
CA LYS A 180 -2.39 -1.58 8.15
C LYS A 180 -1.12 -2.09 7.44
N LEU A 181 -0.01 -2.26 8.16
CA LEU A 181 1.21 -2.94 7.69
C LEU A 181 1.05 -4.48 7.63
N CYS A 182 0.21 -5.09 8.47
CA CYS A 182 0.20 -6.55 8.71
C CYS A 182 -0.96 -7.35 8.07
N LEU A 183 -1.82 -6.73 7.27
CA LEU A 183 -2.84 -7.40 6.46
C LEU A 183 -2.50 -7.11 4.99
N VAL A 184 -1.83 -7.95 4.19
CA VAL A 184 -1.98 -9.39 3.96
C VAL A 184 -0.64 -9.91 3.41
N PRO A 185 -0.09 -11.01 3.94
CA PRO A 185 0.33 -12.08 3.04
C PRO A 185 -0.18 -13.42 3.57
N PHE A 186 -1.48 -13.66 3.48
CA PHE A 186 -2.01 -15.02 3.65
C PHE A 186 -3.22 -15.39 2.78
N LEU A 187 -3.65 -14.55 1.83
CA LEU A 187 -4.81 -14.86 0.99
C LEU A 187 -4.57 -14.55 -0.49
N HIS A 188 -3.41 -15.00 -1.02
CA HIS A 188 -3.22 -15.10 -2.47
C HIS A 188 -2.66 -16.47 -2.91
N ASP A 189 -2.84 -17.51 -2.08
CA ASP A 189 -2.38 -18.87 -2.39
C ASP A 189 -3.47 -19.92 -2.13
N LEU A 190 -4.68 -19.68 -2.65
CA LEU A 190 -5.74 -20.70 -2.75
C LEU A 190 -6.13 -21.04 -4.19
N ASN A 191 -5.37 -20.57 -5.18
CA ASN A 191 -5.46 -21.06 -6.55
C ASN A 191 -4.20 -21.86 -6.91
N GLY A 192 -4.12 -23.05 -6.30
CA GLY A 192 -3.53 -24.25 -6.89
C GLY A 192 -2.08 -24.17 -7.36
N HIS A 193 -1.14 -24.53 -6.49
CA HIS A 193 -0.16 -25.61 -6.71
C HIS A 193 0.78 -25.69 -5.50
N VAL A 194 0.66 -26.76 -4.70
CA VAL A 194 1.55 -26.98 -3.55
C VAL A 194 2.86 -27.57 -4.05
N HIS A 195 3.92 -26.77 -4.15
CA HIS A 195 5.28 -27.28 -4.39
C HIS A 195 6.04 -27.36 -3.06
N TRP A 196 6.15 -28.56 -2.49
CA TRP A 196 6.99 -28.78 -1.31
C TRP A 196 8.43 -29.13 -1.71
N GLY A 197 9.36 -28.20 -1.47
CA GLY A 197 10.80 -28.49 -1.33
C GLY A 197 11.72 -27.27 -1.52
N PRO A 198 12.95 -27.26 -0.98
CA PRO A 198 13.41 -27.74 0.32
C PRO A 198 14.05 -26.59 1.13
N LEU A 199 13.33 -26.04 2.12
CA LEU A 199 13.88 -25.04 3.04
C LEU A 199 14.00 -25.59 4.47
N LEU A 200 14.66 -26.75 4.61
CA LEU A 200 15.05 -27.31 5.90
C LEU A 200 16.50 -27.83 5.89
N SER A 201 17.43 -27.01 5.42
CA SER A 201 18.87 -27.34 5.47
C SER A 201 19.67 -26.46 6.43
N HIS A 202 19.06 -25.55 7.21
CA HIS A 202 19.81 -24.62 8.07
C HIS A 202 19.37 -24.55 9.54
N ARG A 203 18.68 -25.58 10.04
CA ARG A 203 18.44 -25.70 11.50
C ARG A 203 18.62 -27.13 12.00
N LYS A 204 19.74 -27.75 11.64
CA LYS A 204 20.31 -28.91 12.34
C LYS A 204 21.65 -28.54 12.99
N GLN A 205 21.69 -27.43 13.72
CA GLN A 205 22.86 -27.13 14.53
C GLN A 205 22.56 -26.27 15.76
N GLN A 206 21.50 -26.58 16.50
CA GLN A 206 21.40 -26.20 17.91
C GLN A 206 20.24 -26.96 18.57
N SER A 207 20.58 -28.09 19.18
CA SER A 207 20.07 -28.54 20.48
C SER A 207 20.37 -30.03 20.62
N LYS A 208 21.61 -30.34 21.03
CA LYS A 208 21.90 -31.59 21.73
C LYS A 208 21.36 -31.42 23.15
N SER A 209 20.15 -31.89 23.41
CA SER A 209 19.70 -32.13 24.78
C SER A 209 18.82 -33.38 24.80
N VAL A 210 19.14 -34.25 25.74
CA VAL A 210 18.61 -35.60 25.90
C VAL A 210 17.15 -35.49 26.37
N GLY A 211 16.20 -35.74 25.47
CA GLY A 211 14.76 -35.76 25.79
C GLY A 211 13.81 -35.91 24.58
N GLY A 212 14.28 -35.66 23.36
CA GLY A 212 13.42 -35.59 22.17
C GLY A 212 13.12 -36.89 21.41
N ARG A 213 13.37 -38.08 21.97
CA ARG A 213 13.16 -39.36 21.23
C ARG A 213 11.81 -40.04 21.46
N ALA A 214 11.06 -39.66 22.50
CA ALA A 214 9.74 -40.24 22.76
C ALA A 214 8.58 -39.50 22.04
N LEU A 215 8.72 -38.19 21.80
CA LEU A 215 7.66 -37.36 21.19
C LEU A 215 7.53 -37.52 19.67
N THR A 216 8.61 -37.91 18.98
CA THR A 216 8.59 -38.13 17.53
C THR A 216 7.85 -39.41 17.13
N HIS A 217 7.70 -40.40 18.02
CA HIS A 217 7.00 -41.65 17.71
C HIS A 217 5.48 -41.58 18.00
N LEU A 218 5.04 -40.69 18.90
CA LEU A 218 3.62 -40.49 19.21
C LEU A 218 2.89 -39.66 18.15
N LEU A 219 3.57 -38.71 17.50
CA LEU A 219 3.01 -37.89 16.43
C LEU A 219 2.80 -38.67 15.12
N TYR A 220 3.57 -39.73 14.88
CA TYR A 220 3.44 -40.56 13.67
C TYR A 220 2.19 -41.45 13.70
N HIS A 221 1.75 -41.88 14.89
CA HIS A 221 0.57 -42.75 15.05
C HIS A 221 -0.76 -41.99 15.12
N LEU A 222 -0.79 -40.74 15.57
CA LEU A 222 -2.03 -39.93 15.63
C LEU A 222 -2.45 -39.37 14.26
N GLN A 223 -1.54 -39.29 13.28
CA GLN A 223 -1.85 -38.75 11.95
C GLN A 223 -2.42 -39.80 10.96
N HIS A 224 -2.38 -41.09 11.30
CA HIS A 224 -2.91 -42.18 10.46
C HIS A 224 -4.32 -42.66 10.86
N SER A 225 -4.93 -42.15 11.93
CA SER A 225 -6.24 -42.62 12.41
C SER A 225 -7.47 -41.86 11.86
N HIS A 226 -7.30 -40.78 11.08
CA HIS A 226 -8.43 -39.95 10.61
C HIS A 226 -8.53 -39.78 9.07
N ARG A 227 -7.98 -40.71 8.28
CA ARG A 227 -8.10 -40.71 6.80
C ARG A 227 -8.97 -41.85 6.23
N SER A 228 -10.00 -42.30 6.95
CA SER A 228 -10.88 -43.39 6.48
C SER A 228 -12.38 -43.08 6.45
N ALA A 229 -12.78 -41.82 6.49
CA ALA A 229 -14.20 -41.45 6.31
C ALA A 229 -14.32 -40.08 5.64
N PHE A 230 -14.16 -40.02 4.31
CA PHE A 230 -14.81 -39.06 3.39
C PHE A 230 -14.31 -39.31 1.95
N VAL A 231 -14.55 -40.51 1.42
CA VAL A 231 -14.56 -40.75 -0.03
C VAL A 231 -15.85 -41.49 -0.30
N GLY A 232 -16.86 -40.74 -0.74
CA GLY A 232 -18.20 -41.26 -0.96
C GLY A 232 -19.19 -40.13 -1.05
N ILE A 233 -19.11 -39.37 -2.14
CA ILE A 233 -20.20 -38.67 -2.83
C ILE A 233 -19.53 -37.91 -3.99
N MET A 234 -20.14 -38.00 -5.17
CA MET A 234 -19.89 -37.19 -6.37
C MET A 234 -18.93 -37.78 -7.44
N VAL A 235 -19.33 -38.91 -8.02
CA VAL A 235 -19.07 -39.18 -9.45
C VAL A 235 -20.39 -39.66 -10.09
N HIS A 236 -21.19 -38.72 -10.56
CA HIS A 236 -22.18 -38.94 -11.62
C HIS A 236 -22.56 -37.58 -12.21
N THR A 237 -21.94 -37.21 -13.33
CA THR A 237 -22.55 -36.61 -14.53
C THR A 237 -21.48 -36.03 -15.44
N ALA A 238 -21.73 -36.14 -16.75
CA ALA A 238 -21.11 -35.41 -17.85
C ALA A 238 -19.83 -36.01 -18.50
N THR A 239 -20.02 -37.10 -19.25
CA THR A 239 -19.27 -37.34 -20.48
C THR A 239 -19.89 -36.55 -21.64
N GLY A 240 -19.26 -35.44 -22.04
CA GLY A 240 -19.52 -34.74 -23.29
C GLY A 240 -18.26 -34.77 -24.16
N LYS A 241 -18.21 -35.70 -25.13
CA LYS A 241 -17.16 -35.79 -26.16
C LYS A 241 -17.50 -34.85 -27.32
N GLN A 242 -16.60 -33.91 -27.64
CA GLN A 242 -16.52 -33.28 -28.96
C GLN A 242 -15.67 -34.18 -29.88
N THR A 243 -16.21 -34.53 -31.05
CA THR A 243 -15.46 -35.14 -32.15
C THR A 243 -15.30 -34.11 -33.28
N SER A 244 -14.04 -33.82 -33.61
CA SER A 244 -13.59 -33.10 -34.79
C SER A 244 -13.60 -34.05 -36.01
N PHE A 245 -14.07 -33.57 -37.16
CA PHE A 245 -13.96 -34.22 -38.47
C PHE A 245 -13.55 -33.14 -39.50
N TYR A 246 -12.57 -33.48 -40.35
CA TYR A 246 -12.04 -32.72 -41.48
C TYR A 246 -11.88 -33.69 -42.68
N PRO A 247 -11.65 -33.22 -43.94
CA PRO A 247 -12.63 -33.39 -45.02
C PRO A 247 -12.14 -34.25 -46.20
N ALA A 248 -13.06 -34.54 -47.12
CA ALA A 248 -12.86 -34.59 -48.57
C ALA A 248 -14.17 -34.20 -49.26
#